data_AF-A0A2S6GGX3-F1
#
_entry.id   AF-A0A2S6GGX3-F1
#
_cell.length_a   1.000
_cell.length_b   1.000
_cell.length_c   1.000
_cell.angle_alpha   90.00
_cell.angle_beta   90.00
_cell.angle_gamma   90.00
#
_symmetry.space_group_name_H-M   'P 1'
#
loop_
_entity.id
_entity.type
_entity.pdbx_description
1 polymer ?
#
loop_
_entity_poly.entity_id
_entity_poly.type
_entity_poly.pdbx_seq_one_letter_code
_entity_poly.pdbx_strand_id
1 'polypeptide(L)'
;MEIYTEISSCTSRWPRSEYEEIRRVVVSGRLPGMTSSDPGPIVQRILLGIELTTVRDGLGMSQAEAARDLGWSAGKLSKIEHGDAKLSDRDLERAVAVYRIDADHGERLQELATEARRKLPPSRVREWAAKYVNLERSATRLDMVQFDMFPGAMQTEEYARAVLTRSVTIPRSSVDVMARDRARRADRFRTDERCRVRLIVGEEAIRRPVGGPEVMRAQLTFLLSVAQLPHVTVQALPLSGGAHASAGVAFTVVELLDGRARLVYVEGLTAADYLVREHVSTYSLAFESLTAAAMSPDATRELVESRLE
;
A
#
# COMPACT_ATOMS: atom_id res chain seq x y z
N MET A 1 -20.74 32.19 -12.14
CA MET A 1 -21.01 31.19 -13.19
C MET A 1 -20.05 31.43 -14.34
N GLU A 2 -18.78 31.24 -14.02
CA GLU A 2 -17.56 31.28 -14.83
C GLU A 2 -16.59 30.41 -14.00
N ILE A 3 -15.58 29.80 -14.61
CA ILE A 3 -14.75 28.67 -14.11
C ILE A 3 -15.31 27.27 -14.48
N TYR A 4 -15.68 27.08 -15.75
CA TYR A 4 -15.84 25.74 -16.35
C TYR A 4 -15.40 25.75 -17.81
N THR A 5 -14.26 26.38 -18.14
CA THR A 5 -13.69 26.30 -19.50
C THR A 5 -12.20 26.64 -19.48
N GLU A 6 -11.35 25.78 -18.92
CA GLU A 6 -9.90 25.74 -19.21
C GLU A 6 -9.20 24.57 -18.47
N ILE A 7 -9.53 23.33 -18.82
CA ILE A 7 -8.67 22.16 -18.54
C ILE A 7 -8.62 21.32 -19.83
N SER A 8 -8.12 21.91 -20.91
CA SER A 8 -7.93 21.20 -22.19
C SER A 8 -6.56 21.41 -22.83
N SER A 9 -5.56 21.90 -22.08
CA SER A 9 -4.24 22.22 -22.66
C SER A 9 -3.05 21.77 -21.82
N CYS A 10 -3.09 20.58 -21.22
CA CYS A 10 -1.92 20.00 -20.55
C CYS A 10 -1.71 18.50 -20.84
N THR A 11 -2.01 18.06 -22.07
CA THR A 11 -1.81 16.66 -22.53
C THR A 11 -0.54 16.46 -23.39
N SER A 12 0.41 17.40 -23.41
CA SER A 12 1.55 17.34 -24.33
C SER A 12 2.93 17.42 -23.67
N ARG A 13 3.19 16.62 -22.62
CA ARG A 13 4.51 16.66 -21.94
C ARG A 13 5.25 15.33 -21.83
N TRP A 14 4.89 14.31 -22.61
CA TRP A 14 5.67 13.08 -22.72
C TRP A 14 6.04 12.83 -24.19
N PRO A 15 7.33 12.87 -24.56
CA PRO A 15 7.78 12.53 -25.91
C PRO A 15 7.29 11.15 -26.34
N ARG A 16 6.83 11.01 -27.59
CA ARG A 16 6.42 9.71 -28.17
C ARG A 16 7.47 8.59 -28.01
N SER A 17 8.75 8.95 -27.89
CA SER A 17 9.85 8.02 -27.63
C SER A 17 9.76 7.32 -26.27
N GLU A 18 9.25 7.97 -25.23
CA GLU A 18 9.07 7.35 -23.90
C GLU A 18 7.92 6.33 -23.92
N TYR A 19 6.87 6.57 -24.70
CA TYR A 19 5.78 5.60 -24.94
C TYR A 19 6.25 4.36 -25.71
N GLU A 20 7.15 4.52 -26.68
CA GLU A 20 7.74 3.40 -27.42
C GLU A 20 8.78 2.64 -26.58
N GLU A 21 9.47 3.32 -25.67
CA GLU A 21 10.39 2.70 -24.71
C GLU A 21 9.61 1.89 -23.65
N ILE A 22 8.49 2.40 -23.14
CA ILE A 22 7.54 1.65 -22.29
C ILE A 22 6.95 0.44 -23.05
N ARG A 23 6.63 0.57 -24.34
CA ARG A 23 6.22 -0.58 -25.18
C ARG A 23 7.34 -1.61 -25.36
N ARG A 24 8.60 -1.21 -25.56
CA ARG A 24 9.75 -2.14 -25.62
C ARG A 24 10.02 -2.84 -24.29
N VAL A 25 9.77 -2.16 -23.18
CA VAL A 25 9.86 -2.73 -21.84
C VAL A 25 8.83 -3.84 -21.64
N VAL A 26 7.60 -3.66 -22.12
CA VAL A 26 6.52 -4.68 -22.04
C VAL A 26 6.76 -5.87 -22.99
N VAL A 27 7.53 -5.66 -24.08
CA VAL A 27 7.83 -6.68 -25.11
C VAL A 27 9.14 -7.44 -24.84
N SER A 28 10.07 -6.91 -24.03
CA SER A 28 11.41 -7.51 -23.83
C SER A 28 11.54 -8.42 -22.59
N GLY A 29 10.47 -8.65 -21.83
CA GLY A 29 10.50 -9.60 -20.71
C GLY A 29 11.43 -9.20 -19.54
N ARG A 30 11.94 -7.96 -19.51
CA ARG A 30 12.56 -7.37 -18.32
C ARG A 30 11.70 -6.22 -17.85
N LEU A 31 11.00 -6.43 -16.74
CA LEU A 31 10.43 -5.35 -15.94
C LEU A 31 11.60 -4.42 -15.53
N PRO A 32 11.60 -3.12 -15.90
CA PRO A 32 12.64 -2.21 -15.48
C PRO A 32 12.46 -2.01 -13.99
N GLY A 33 13.53 -2.20 -13.21
CA GLY A 33 13.50 -1.98 -11.77
C GLY A 33 13.42 -3.24 -10.89
N MET A 34 13.34 -4.45 -11.45
CA MET A 34 13.55 -5.68 -10.65
C MET A 34 15.03 -5.88 -10.31
N THR A 35 15.57 -5.03 -9.45
CA THR A 35 16.77 -5.35 -8.68
C THR A 35 16.35 -6.25 -7.52
N SER A 36 16.66 -7.55 -7.59
CA SER A 36 16.86 -8.51 -6.48
C SER A 36 15.85 -8.69 -5.32
N SER A 37 14.62 -8.15 -5.31
CA SER A 37 13.62 -8.52 -4.29
C SER A 37 12.40 -9.20 -4.91
N ASP A 38 12.22 -10.48 -4.60
CA ASP A 38 10.98 -11.22 -4.79
C ASP A 38 9.80 -10.39 -4.19
N PRO A 39 8.88 -9.83 -5.00
CA PRO A 39 7.81 -8.95 -4.53
C PRO A 39 6.72 -9.74 -3.76
N GLY A 40 6.85 -11.06 -3.70
CA GLY A 40 6.03 -11.94 -2.90
C GLY A 40 4.68 -12.31 -3.52
N PRO A 41 4.02 -13.35 -3.00
CA PRO A 41 2.90 -14.02 -3.68
C PRO A 41 1.66 -13.13 -3.86
N ILE A 42 1.48 -12.11 -3.01
CA ILE A 42 0.32 -11.21 -3.09
C ILE A 42 0.50 -10.20 -4.24
N VAL A 43 1.68 -9.63 -4.41
CA VAL A 43 1.95 -8.71 -5.53
C VAL A 43 1.87 -9.45 -6.85
N GLN A 44 2.39 -10.68 -6.91
CA GLN A 44 2.27 -11.53 -8.10
C GLN A 44 0.80 -11.82 -8.46
N ARG A 45 -0.06 -12.01 -7.46
CA ARG A 45 -1.50 -12.19 -7.67
C ARG A 45 -2.18 -10.92 -8.19
N ILE A 46 -1.77 -9.75 -7.70
CA ILE A 46 -2.27 -8.46 -8.20
C ILE A 46 -1.83 -8.24 -9.65
N LEU A 47 -0.56 -8.52 -9.97
CA LEU A 47 -0.05 -8.47 -11.34
C LEU A 47 -0.86 -9.37 -12.27
N LEU A 48 -1.06 -10.62 -11.89
CA LEU A 48 -1.87 -11.57 -12.66
C LEU A 48 -3.28 -11.03 -12.89
N GLY A 49 -3.93 -10.49 -11.86
CA GLY A 49 -5.25 -9.88 -11.96
C GLY A 49 -5.30 -8.67 -12.91
N ILE A 50 -4.29 -7.80 -12.86
CA ILE A 50 -4.14 -6.65 -13.75
C ILE A 50 -3.96 -7.08 -15.21
N GLU A 51 -3.07 -8.04 -15.47
CA GLU A 51 -2.82 -8.53 -16.83
C GLU A 51 -4.07 -9.19 -17.40
N LEU A 52 -4.76 -10.06 -16.64
CA LEU A 52 -6.03 -10.67 -17.06
C LEU A 52 -7.13 -9.64 -17.30
N THR A 53 -7.23 -8.62 -16.46
CA THR A 53 -8.17 -7.49 -16.64
C THR A 53 -7.84 -6.75 -17.94
N THR A 54 -6.57 -6.45 -18.18
CA THR A 54 -6.11 -5.69 -19.36
C THR A 54 -6.43 -6.45 -20.65
N VAL A 55 -6.19 -7.77 -20.66
CA VAL A 55 -6.57 -8.62 -21.79
C VAL A 55 -8.09 -8.62 -21.99
N ARG A 56 -8.88 -8.83 -20.92
CA ARG A 56 -10.35 -8.82 -20.99
C ARG A 56 -10.89 -7.50 -21.53
N ASP A 57 -10.41 -6.37 -21.00
CA ASP A 57 -10.82 -5.03 -21.42
C ASP A 57 -10.40 -4.77 -22.89
N GLY A 58 -9.23 -5.25 -23.30
CA GLY A 58 -8.75 -5.18 -24.70
C GLY A 58 -9.62 -5.96 -25.69
N LEU A 59 -10.32 -6.99 -25.22
CA LEU A 59 -11.33 -7.73 -25.99
C LEU A 59 -12.72 -7.07 -25.95
N GLY A 60 -12.88 -5.96 -25.20
CA GLY A 60 -14.16 -5.29 -25.02
C GLY A 60 -15.18 -6.08 -24.20
N MET A 61 -14.74 -7.10 -23.47
CA MET A 61 -15.63 -7.99 -22.71
C MET A 61 -15.97 -7.39 -21.34
N SER A 62 -17.26 -7.35 -21.00
CA SER A 62 -17.66 -7.08 -19.61
C SER A 62 -17.24 -8.22 -18.68
N GLN A 63 -17.10 -7.92 -17.39
CA GLN A 63 -16.81 -8.95 -16.39
C GLN A 63 -17.88 -10.05 -16.34
N ALA A 64 -19.15 -9.71 -16.61
CA ALA A 64 -20.25 -10.67 -16.63
C ALA A 64 -20.17 -11.64 -17.84
N GLU A 65 -19.81 -11.13 -19.02
CA GLU A 65 -19.59 -11.95 -20.22
C GLU A 65 -18.38 -12.87 -20.04
N ALA A 66 -17.26 -12.31 -19.60
CA ALA A 66 -16.06 -13.09 -19.34
C ALA A 66 -16.28 -14.21 -18.30
N ALA A 67 -16.98 -13.91 -17.20
CA ALA A 67 -17.30 -14.93 -16.21
C ALA A 67 -18.13 -16.08 -16.80
N ARG A 68 -19.10 -15.77 -17.67
CA ARG A 68 -19.91 -16.76 -18.38
C ARG A 68 -19.05 -17.64 -19.29
N ASP A 69 -18.20 -17.04 -20.11
CA ASP A 69 -17.38 -17.75 -21.09
C ASP A 69 -16.30 -18.61 -20.42
N LEU A 70 -15.77 -18.16 -19.28
CA LEU A 70 -14.85 -18.93 -18.43
C LEU A 70 -15.58 -20.04 -17.62
N GLY A 71 -16.91 -20.00 -17.53
CA GLY A 71 -17.69 -20.86 -16.66
C GLY A 71 -17.39 -20.64 -15.18
N TRP A 72 -17.12 -19.40 -14.79
CA TRP A 72 -16.84 -18.97 -13.42
C TRP A 72 -18.01 -18.15 -12.85
N SER A 73 -18.12 -18.09 -11.52
CA SER A 73 -18.99 -17.09 -10.90
C SER A 73 -18.39 -15.70 -11.07
N ALA A 74 -19.25 -14.68 -11.17
CA ALA A 74 -18.81 -13.27 -11.21
C ALA A 74 -17.93 -12.93 -10.00
N GLY A 75 -18.26 -13.45 -8.81
CA GLY A 75 -17.46 -13.27 -7.61
C GLY A 75 -16.08 -13.94 -7.68
N LYS A 76 -15.94 -15.08 -8.36
CA LYS A 76 -14.63 -15.72 -8.59
C LYS A 76 -13.77 -14.85 -9.51
N LEU A 77 -14.30 -14.44 -10.67
CA LEU A 77 -13.57 -13.60 -11.61
C LEU A 77 -13.15 -12.27 -10.96
N SER A 78 -14.07 -11.61 -10.27
CA SER A 78 -13.77 -10.37 -9.55
C SER A 78 -12.64 -10.54 -8.52
N LYS A 79 -12.67 -11.61 -7.71
CA LYS A 79 -11.56 -11.87 -6.76
C LYS A 79 -10.23 -12.18 -7.45
N ILE A 80 -10.24 -12.82 -8.63
CA ILE A 80 -9.00 -13.07 -9.38
C ILE A 80 -8.44 -11.75 -9.92
N GLU A 81 -9.28 -10.94 -10.56
CA GLU A 81 -8.89 -9.65 -11.16
C GLU A 81 -8.43 -8.63 -10.11
N HIS A 82 -8.99 -8.68 -8.90
CA HIS A 82 -8.54 -7.86 -7.76
C HIS A 82 -7.32 -8.42 -7.01
N GLY A 83 -6.81 -9.58 -7.41
CA GLY A 83 -5.67 -10.21 -6.74
C GLY A 83 -6.00 -10.75 -5.34
N ASP A 84 -7.26 -11.13 -5.09
CA ASP A 84 -7.73 -11.70 -3.83
C ASP A 84 -7.80 -13.23 -3.85
N ALA A 85 -7.98 -13.84 -5.02
CA ALA A 85 -8.04 -15.29 -5.18
C ALA A 85 -6.86 -15.84 -5.98
N LYS A 86 -6.35 -17.01 -5.55
CA LYS A 86 -5.38 -17.78 -6.33
C LYS A 86 -6.07 -18.31 -7.59
N LEU A 87 -5.35 -18.31 -8.71
CA LEU A 87 -5.78 -18.92 -9.96
C LEU A 87 -5.13 -20.30 -10.11
N SER A 88 -5.93 -21.35 -10.33
CA SER A 88 -5.40 -22.70 -10.59
C SER A 88 -4.82 -22.80 -12.01
N ASP A 89 -3.93 -23.75 -12.27
CA ASP A 89 -3.35 -23.96 -13.61
C ASP A 89 -4.45 -24.24 -14.64
N ARG A 90 -5.37 -25.15 -14.31
CA ARG A 90 -6.53 -25.45 -15.15
C ARG A 90 -7.39 -24.22 -15.47
N ASP A 91 -7.59 -23.35 -14.48
CA ASP A 91 -8.35 -22.11 -14.69
C ASP A 91 -7.56 -21.11 -15.54
N LEU A 92 -6.24 -21.03 -15.37
CA LEU A 92 -5.38 -20.17 -16.18
C LEU A 92 -5.35 -20.63 -17.64
N GLU A 93 -5.17 -21.92 -17.90
CA GLU A 93 -5.26 -22.51 -19.24
C GLU A 93 -6.58 -22.16 -19.93
N ARG A 94 -7.69 -22.22 -19.17
CA ARG A 94 -9.00 -21.81 -19.67
C ARG A 94 -9.04 -20.33 -19.99
N ALA A 95 -8.48 -19.46 -19.13
CA ALA A 95 -8.43 -18.03 -19.39
C ALA A 95 -7.60 -17.71 -20.64
N VAL A 96 -6.44 -18.35 -20.81
CA VAL A 96 -5.58 -18.24 -22.00
C VAL A 96 -6.36 -18.61 -23.26
N ALA A 97 -7.12 -19.70 -23.23
CA ALA A 97 -7.94 -20.13 -24.36
C ALA A 97 -9.11 -19.17 -24.67
N VAL A 98 -9.91 -18.80 -23.66
CA VAL A 98 -11.10 -17.94 -23.83
C VAL A 98 -10.69 -16.55 -24.30
N TYR A 99 -9.64 -15.99 -23.70
CA TYR A 99 -9.13 -14.67 -24.06
C TYR A 99 -8.18 -14.68 -25.27
N ARG A 100 -7.93 -15.86 -25.87
CA ARG A 100 -7.08 -16.02 -27.06
C ARG A 100 -5.69 -15.39 -26.88
N ILE A 101 -5.12 -15.60 -25.70
CA ILE A 101 -3.79 -15.09 -25.33
C ILE A 101 -2.74 -15.87 -26.14
N ASP A 102 -1.79 -15.15 -26.74
CA ASP A 102 -0.67 -15.75 -27.47
C ASP A 102 0.26 -16.56 -26.54
N ALA A 103 1.07 -17.45 -27.12
CA ALA A 103 1.91 -18.37 -26.35
C ALA A 103 2.88 -17.65 -25.41
N ASP A 104 3.60 -16.63 -25.91
CA ASP A 104 4.60 -15.89 -25.15
C ASP A 104 3.97 -15.14 -23.96
N HIS A 105 2.76 -14.59 -24.14
CA HIS A 105 2.02 -13.99 -23.04
C HIS A 105 1.46 -15.05 -22.08
N GLY A 106 0.95 -16.17 -22.59
CA GLY A 106 0.47 -17.29 -21.78
C GLY A 106 1.55 -17.85 -20.83
N GLU A 107 2.78 -18.03 -21.31
CA GLU A 107 3.92 -18.47 -20.51
C GLU A 107 4.22 -17.49 -19.37
N ARG A 108 4.22 -16.18 -19.64
CA ARG A 108 4.42 -15.15 -18.61
C ARG A 108 3.31 -15.17 -17.55
N LEU A 109 2.06 -15.38 -17.93
CA LEU A 109 0.96 -15.52 -16.98
C LEU A 109 1.09 -16.78 -16.11
N GLN A 110 1.64 -17.86 -16.69
CA GLN A 110 1.91 -19.11 -15.97
C GLN A 110 2.99 -18.92 -14.89
N GLU A 111 4.05 -18.17 -15.19
CA GLU A 111 5.08 -17.79 -14.21
C GLU A 111 4.46 -16.96 -13.07
N LEU A 112 3.69 -15.92 -13.40
CA LEU A 112 2.99 -15.09 -12.40
C LEU A 112 2.05 -15.92 -11.52
N ALA A 113 1.26 -16.83 -12.11
CA ALA A 113 0.32 -17.68 -11.38
C ALA A 113 1.05 -18.67 -10.46
N THR A 114 2.18 -19.20 -10.89
CA THR A 114 3.02 -20.08 -10.08
C THR A 114 3.53 -19.36 -8.84
N GLU A 115 4.11 -18.17 -9.02
CA GLU A 115 4.60 -17.35 -7.91
C GLU A 115 3.46 -16.86 -7.01
N ALA A 116 2.31 -16.49 -7.58
CA ALA A 116 1.12 -16.03 -6.84
C ALA A 116 0.50 -17.09 -5.91
N ARG A 117 0.77 -18.38 -6.20
CA ARG A 117 0.29 -19.52 -5.41
C ARG A 117 1.23 -19.91 -4.28
N ARG A 118 2.48 -19.43 -4.26
CA ARG A 118 3.44 -19.69 -3.18
C ARG A 118 2.83 -19.41 -1.81
N LYS A 119 3.24 -20.21 -0.83
CA LYS A 119 2.74 -20.08 0.54
C LYS A 119 3.25 -18.76 1.12
N LEU A 120 2.34 -17.98 1.68
CA LEU A 120 2.72 -16.80 2.44
C LEU A 120 3.52 -17.22 3.67
N PRO A 121 4.60 -16.50 4.01
CA PRO A 121 5.23 -16.69 5.31
C PRO A 121 4.21 -16.40 6.41
N PRO A 122 4.26 -17.11 7.56
CA PRO A 122 3.36 -16.83 8.67
C PRO A 122 3.48 -15.36 9.09
N SER A 123 2.39 -14.60 8.98
CA SER A 123 2.35 -13.23 9.45
C SER A 123 1.79 -13.20 10.87
N ARG A 124 2.50 -12.55 11.80
CA ARG A 124 2.06 -12.37 13.20
C ARG A 124 1.14 -11.16 13.30
N VAL A 125 0.14 -11.11 12.43
CA VAL A 125 -0.91 -10.09 12.39
C VAL A 125 -2.26 -10.77 12.25
N ARG A 126 -3.32 -9.98 12.40
CA ARG A 126 -4.69 -10.44 12.13
C ARG A 126 -4.82 -10.89 10.68
N GLU A 127 -5.69 -11.85 10.42
CA GLU A 127 -5.87 -12.42 9.08
C GLU A 127 -6.19 -11.34 8.04
N TRP A 128 -7.09 -10.41 8.37
CA TRP A 128 -7.46 -9.30 7.50
C TRP A 128 -6.32 -8.29 7.26
N ALA A 129 -5.31 -8.23 8.14
CA ALA A 129 -4.13 -7.37 7.99
C ALA A 129 -2.96 -8.08 7.28
N ALA A 130 -3.03 -9.40 7.11
CA ALA A 130 -1.94 -10.19 6.53
C ALA A 130 -1.65 -9.77 5.09
N LYS A 131 -2.68 -9.43 4.30
CA LYS A 131 -2.53 -8.90 2.95
C LYS A 131 -1.76 -7.57 3.00
N TYR A 132 -2.16 -6.61 3.82
CA TYR A 132 -1.48 -5.33 3.98
C TYR A 132 0.00 -5.48 4.33
N VAL A 133 0.37 -6.33 5.30
CA VAL A 133 1.78 -6.51 5.67
C VAL A 133 2.65 -6.99 4.49
N ASN A 134 2.09 -7.80 3.59
CA ASN A 134 2.81 -8.23 2.39
C ASN A 134 2.91 -7.10 1.36
N LEU A 135 1.83 -6.33 1.18
CA LEU A 135 1.82 -5.17 0.28
C LEU A 135 2.78 -4.08 0.75
N GLU A 136 2.76 -3.77 2.04
CA GLU A 136 3.66 -2.82 2.70
C GLU A 136 5.12 -3.18 2.44
N ARG A 137 5.49 -4.47 2.50
CA ARG A 137 6.86 -4.95 2.25
C ARG A 137 7.34 -4.76 0.82
N SER A 138 6.42 -4.79 -0.13
CA SER A 138 6.73 -4.72 -1.57
C SER A 138 6.38 -3.35 -2.17
N ALA A 139 6.00 -2.40 -1.33
CA ALA A 139 5.61 -1.06 -1.74
C ALA A 139 6.81 -0.28 -2.27
N THR A 140 6.63 0.38 -3.40
CA THR A 140 7.57 1.36 -3.94
C THR A 140 7.29 2.75 -3.37
N ARG A 141 6.04 2.99 -2.94
CA ARG A 141 5.67 4.18 -2.15
C ARG A 141 4.56 3.86 -1.13
N LEU A 142 4.67 4.48 0.04
CA LEU A 142 3.67 4.45 1.11
C LEU A 142 3.31 5.87 1.52
N ASP A 143 2.05 6.24 1.30
CA ASP A 143 1.47 7.49 1.80
C ASP A 143 0.56 7.16 2.98
N MET A 144 1.05 7.37 4.20
CA MET A 144 0.42 6.95 5.45
C MET A 144 -0.20 8.14 6.17
N VAL A 145 -1.45 7.98 6.61
CA VAL A 145 -2.16 8.93 7.45
C VAL A 145 -2.57 8.24 8.74
N GLN A 146 -2.15 8.78 9.87
CA GLN A 146 -2.58 8.35 11.19
C GLN A 146 -2.79 9.57 12.09
N PHE A 147 -3.80 9.57 12.97
CA PHE A 147 -4.10 10.74 13.78
C PHE A 147 -3.62 10.59 15.22
N ASP A 148 -3.90 9.44 15.82
CA ASP A 148 -3.89 9.32 17.27
C ASP A 148 -2.88 8.28 17.80
N MET A 149 -2.21 7.58 16.88
CA MET A 149 -1.13 6.63 17.13
C MET A 149 -0.18 6.59 15.92
N PHE A 150 1.08 6.19 16.12
CA PHE A 150 1.99 5.94 14.99
C PHE A 150 1.55 4.71 14.17
N PRO A 151 1.77 4.69 12.83
CA PRO A 151 1.54 3.49 12.02
C PRO A 151 2.30 2.29 12.57
N GLY A 152 1.77 1.07 12.43
CA GLY A 152 2.42 -0.12 12.99
C GLY A 152 3.84 -0.39 12.48
N ALA A 153 4.20 0.08 11.29
CA ALA A 153 5.55 0.02 10.74
C ALA A 153 6.44 1.20 11.18
N MET A 154 5.94 2.10 12.02
CA MET A 154 6.69 3.23 12.56
C MET A 154 6.70 3.18 14.10
N GLN A 155 6.57 1.98 14.69
CA GLN A 155 6.55 1.77 16.13
C GLN A 155 7.81 1.07 16.63
N THR A 156 8.34 1.51 17.77
CA THR A 156 9.30 0.72 18.57
C THR A 156 8.60 -0.49 19.18
N GLU A 157 9.37 -1.48 19.64
CA GLU A 157 8.81 -2.70 20.23
C GLU A 157 7.98 -2.38 21.48
N GLU A 158 8.47 -1.50 22.34
CA GLU A 158 7.84 -1.12 23.60
C GLU A 158 6.55 -0.33 23.36
N TYR A 159 6.56 0.58 22.39
CA TYR A 159 5.35 1.30 21.99
C TYR A 159 4.31 0.33 21.41
N ALA A 160 4.73 -0.54 20.49
CA ALA A 160 3.87 -1.56 19.91
C ALA A 160 3.26 -2.47 20.99
N ARG A 161 4.07 -2.90 21.97
CA ARG A 161 3.64 -3.72 23.10
C ARG A 161 2.59 -3.01 23.97
N ALA A 162 2.81 -1.73 24.26
CA ALA A 162 1.87 -0.90 25.03
C ALA A 162 0.52 -0.76 24.32
N VAL A 163 0.51 -0.53 23.01
CA VAL A 163 -0.72 -0.48 22.19
C VAL A 163 -1.41 -1.85 22.17
N LEU A 164 -0.67 -2.91 21.84
CA LEU A 164 -1.23 -4.25 21.66
C LEU A 164 -1.81 -4.84 22.95
N THR A 165 -1.26 -4.50 24.12
CA THR A 165 -1.77 -4.95 25.42
C THR A 165 -3.17 -4.39 25.72
N ARG A 166 -3.54 -3.25 25.13
CA ARG A 166 -4.86 -2.64 25.27
C ARG A 166 -5.87 -3.15 24.23
N SER A 167 -5.43 -3.91 23.23
CA SER A 167 -6.33 -4.45 22.22
C SER A 167 -7.28 -5.49 22.82
N VAL A 168 -8.58 -5.27 22.65
CA VAL A 168 -9.63 -6.21 23.09
C VAL A 168 -9.73 -7.47 22.23
N THR A 169 -8.94 -7.52 21.16
CA THR A 169 -9.05 -8.52 20.11
C THR A 169 -7.75 -9.29 19.88
N ILE A 170 -6.67 -8.95 20.60
CA ILE A 170 -5.39 -9.65 20.56
C ILE A 170 -5.19 -10.43 21.88
N PRO A 171 -4.95 -11.76 21.83
CA PRO A 171 -4.63 -12.52 23.02
C PRO A 171 -3.34 -12.03 23.67
N ARG A 172 -3.31 -11.93 25.00
CA ARG A 172 -2.13 -11.48 25.76
C ARG A 172 -0.87 -12.29 25.43
N SER A 173 -1.01 -13.59 25.17
CA SER A 173 0.10 -14.48 24.78
C SER A 173 0.74 -14.13 23.44
N SER A 174 0.04 -13.37 22.58
CA SER A 174 0.53 -12.98 21.25
C SER A 174 1.23 -11.62 21.25
N VAL A 175 1.02 -10.79 22.28
CA VAL A 175 1.47 -9.39 22.32
C VAL A 175 2.95 -9.24 22.01
N ASP A 176 3.82 -9.94 22.75
CA ASP A 176 5.27 -9.82 22.61
C ASP A 176 5.77 -10.24 21.23
N VAL A 177 5.16 -11.31 20.71
CA VAL A 177 5.46 -11.89 19.40
C VAL A 177 5.08 -10.94 18.27
N MET A 178 3.95 -10.23 18.42
CA MET A 178 3.45 -9.24 17.48
C MET A 178 4.20 -7.90 17.58
N ALA A 179 4.56 -7.46 18.78
CA ALA A 179 5.34 -6.25 19.03
C ALA A 179 6.73 -6.35 18.37
N ARG A 180 7.43 -7.48 18.55
CA ARG A 180 8.68 -7.78 17.85
C ARG A 180 8.55 -7.78 16.33
N ASP A 181 7.42 -8.27 15.80
CA ASP A 181 7.17 -8.23 14.35
C ASP A 181 6.98 -6.79 13.85
N ARG A 182 6.24 -5.94 14.57
CA ARG A 182 6.10 -4.51 14.24
C ARG A 182 7.46 -3.80 14.21
N ALA A 183 8.26 -3.95 15.26
CA ALA A 183 9.59 -3.33 15.34
C ALA A 183 10.51 -3.79 14.21
N ARG A 184 10.54 -5.11 13.90
CA ARG A 184 11.30 -5.63 12.76
C ARG A 184 10.84 -5.04 11.42
N ARG A 185 9.53 -4.83 11.23
CA ARG A 185 9.02 -4.19 10.01
C ARG A 185 9.41 -2.71 9.94
N ALA A 186 9.47 -2.02 11.08
CA ALA A 186 9.88 -0.63 11.16
C ALA A 186 11.34 -0.41 10.77
N ASP A 187 12.22 -1.35 11.15
CA ASP A 187 13.63 -1.31 10.76
C ASP A 187 13.84 -1.39 9.23
N ARG A 188 12.88 -1.94 8.48
CA ARG A 188 12.94 -2.00 7.01
C ARG A 188 13.13 -0.62 6.40
N PHE A 189 12.50 0.42 6.96
CA PHE A 189 12.62 1.78 6.42
C PHE A 189 14.05 2.31 6.49
N ARG A 190 14.87 1.83 7.42
CA ARG A 190 16.29 2.21 7.50
C ARG A 190 17.17 1.42 6.52
N THR A 191 16.75 0.23 6.13
CA THR A 191 17.57 -0.70 5.32
C THR A 191 17.19 -0.75 3.85
N ASP A 192 15.97 -0.32 3.50
CA ASP A 192 15.43 -0.33 2.15
C ASP A 192 15.08 1.09 1.68
N GLU A 193 16.01 1.70 0.96
CA GLU A 193 15.90 3.06 0.42
C GLU A 193 14.98 3.16 -0.81
N ARG A 194 14.47 2.03 -1.33
CA ARG A 194 13.65 2.02 -2.55
C ARG A 194 12.21 2.43 -2.31
N CYS A 195 11.70 2.18 -1.11
CA CYS A 195 10.34 2.53 -0.74
C CYS A 195 10.27 3.99 -0.28
N ARG A 196 9.64 4.88 -1.06
CA ARG A 196 9.38 6.25 -0.62
C ARG A 196 8.28 6.28 0.41
N VAL A 197 8.47 6.95 1.53
CA VAL A 197 7.49 7.03 2.62
C VAL A 197 7.12 8.47 2.89
N ARG A 198 5.82 8.78 2.84
CA ARG A 198 5.27 10.03 3.34
C ARG A 198 4.30 9.73 4.48
N LEU A 199 4.59 10.25 5.66
CA LEU A 199 3.78 10.08 6.86
C LEU A 199 3.18 11.42 7.27
N ILE A 200 1.85 11.49 7.23
CA ILE A 200 1.09 12.50 7.97
C ILE A 200 0.66 11.88 9.29
N VAL A 201 1.13 12.44 10.39
CA VAL A 201 0.78 12.00 11.75
C VAL A 201 0.05 13.11 12.50
N GLY A 202 -1.01 12.83 13.24
CA GLY A 202 -1.63 13.85 14.10
C GLY A 202 -0.72 14.23 15.27
N GLU A 203 -0.76 15.50 15.66
CA GLU A 203 -0.08 16.00 16.87
C GLU A 203 -0.50 15.20 18.12
N GLU A 204 -1.71 14.65 18.14
CA GLU A 204 -2.20 13.75 19.18
C GLU A 204 -1.33 12.50 19.35
N ALA A 205 -0.86 11.88 18.27
CA ALA A 205 0.01 10.70 18.38
C ALA A 205 1.36 11.03 19.02
N ILE A 206 1.88 12.26 18.81
CA ILE A 206 3.13 12.74 19.41
C ILE A 206 2.93 13.05 20.89
N ARG A 207 1.77 13.59 21.27
CA ARG A 207 1.48 14.02 22.65
C ARG A 207 0.91 12.93 23.55
N ARG A 208 0.23 11.92 23.00
CA ARG A 208 -0.48 10.89 23.77
C ARG A 208 0.51 10.01 24.55
N PRO A 209 0.33 9.84 25.87
CA PRO A 209 1.29 9.13 26.72
C PRO A 209 1.14 7.59 26.61
N VAL A 210 1.51 7.02 25.46
CA VAL A 210 1.45 5.57 25.25
C VAL A 210 2.64 4.88 25.92
N GLY A 211 2.37 3.96 26.85
CA GLY A 211 3.41 3.16 27.50
C GLY A 211 4.25 3.89 28.56
N GLY A 212 4.01 5.18 28.79
CA GLY A 212 4.73 6.00 29.77
C GLY A 212 5.88 6.83 29.15
N PRO A 213 6.55 7.68 29.96
CA PRO A 213 7.55 8.62 29.46
C PRO A 213 8.75 7.98 28.77
N GLU A 214 9.28 6.86 29.27
CA GLU A 214 10.43 6.19 28.64
C GLU A 214 10.07 5.60 27.27
N VAL A 215 8.89 4.99 27.16
CA VAL A 215 8.39 4.41 25.91
C VAL A 215 8.17 5.50 24.86
N MET A 216 7.55 6.61 25.25
CA MET A 216 7.35 7.74 24.35
C MET A 216 8.68 8.38 23.94
N ARG A 217 9.64 8.53 24.86
CA ARG A 217 10.98 9.02 24.51
C ARG A 217 11.64 8.15 23.45
N ALA A 218 11.64 6.83 23.63
CA ALA A 218 12.19 5.90 22.64
C ALA A 218 11.46 5.98 21.29
N GLN A 219 10.13 6.08 21.31
CA GLN A 219 9.30 6.19 20.11
C GLN A 219 9.58 7.48 19.33
N LEU A 220 9.66 8.63 20.01
CA LEU A 220 9.92 9.93 19.39
C LEU A 220 11.36 10.03 18.87
N THR A 221 12.34 9.51 19.61
CA THR A 221 13.72 9.39 19.11
C THR A 221 13.80 8.51 17.86
N PHE A 222 13.05 7.40 17.83
CA PHE A 222 12.94 6.57 16.63
C PHE A 222 12.34 7.36 15.45
N LEU A 223 11.25 8.10 15.67
CA LEU A 223 10.62 8.94 14.66
C LEU A 223 11.60 9.97 14.06
N LEU A 224 12.35 10.68 14.92
CA LEU A 224 13.38 11.63 14.48
C LEU A 224 14.46 10.95 13.65
N SER A 225 14.86 9.72 14.01
CA SER A 225 15.88 8.99 13.27
C SER A 225 15.42 8.58 11.86
N VAL A 226 14.15 8.19 11.70
CA VAL A 226 13.61 7.82 10.37
C VAL A 226 13.29 9.05 9.55
N ALA A 227 12.89 10.17 10.17
CA ALA A 227 12.65 11.44 9.50
C ALA A 227 13.92 12.09 8.91
N GLN A 228 15.11 11.60 9.27
CA GLN A 228 16.38 12.02 8.66
C GLN A 228 16.72 11.27 7.36
N LEU A 229 15.99 10.20 7.05
CA LEU A 229 16.24 9.41 5.85
C LEU A 229 15.73 10.15 4.60
N PRO A 230 16.49 10.17 3.49
CA PRO A 230 16.16 10.97 2.30
C PRO A 230 14.88 10.52 1.59
N HIS A 231 14.47 9.26 1.77
CA HIS A 231 13.25 8.68 1.20
C HIS A 231 12.04 8.73 2.15
N VAL A 232 12.18 9.36 3.34
CA VAL A 232 11.11 9.46 4.35
C VAL A 232 10.77 10.92 4.62
N THR A 233 9.51 11.27 4.50
CA THR A 233 8.97 12.58 4.90
C THR A 233 7.96 12.38 6.02
N VAL A 234 8.14 13.09 7.13
CA VAL A 234 7.21 13.08 8.27
C VAL A 234 6.69 14.50 8.48
N GLN A 235 5.38 14.65 8.53
CA GLN A 235 4.72 15.91 8.85
C GLN A 235 3.64 15.69 9.91
N ALA A 236 3.54 16.60 10.87
CA ALA A 236 2.52 16.61 11.90
C ALA A 236 1.30 17.43 11.45
N LEU A 237 0.09 16.88 11.59
CA LEU A 237 -1.15 17.64 11.46
C LEU A 237 -1.42 18.34 12.80
N PRO A 238 -1.45 19.69 12.85
CA PRO A 238 -1.55 20.42 14.11
C PRO A 238 -2.97 20.39 14.67
N LEU A 239 -3.10 20.37 16.00
CA LEU A 239 -4.39 20.45 16.71
C LEU A 239 -5.16 21.75 16.42
N SER A 240 -4.44 22.82 16.06
CA SER A 240 -5.02 24.12 15.71
C SER A 240 -5.65 24.16 14.31
N GLY A 241 -5.45 23.12 13.47
CA GLY A 241 -5.85 23.10 12.06
C GLY A 241 -7.36 22.90 11.81
N GLY A 242 -8.14 22.53 12.82
CA GLY A 242 -9.59 22.29 12.68
C GLY A 242 -9.91 21.06 11.82
N ALA A 243 -11.02 21.12 11.08
CA ALA A 243 -11.46 20.00 10.23
C ALA A 243 -10.56 19.82 8.99
N HIS A 244 -10.36 18.57 8.56
CA HIS A 244 -9.50 18.21 7.43
C HIS A 244 -10.12 17.12 6.54
N ALA A 245 -9.53 16.89 5.37
CA ALA A 245 -10.06 16.07 4.27
C ALA A 245 -10.29 14.57 4.57
N SER A 246 -9.90 14.11 5.75
CA SER A 246 -9.96 12.70 6.19
C SER A 246 -10.29 12.57 7.68
N ALA A 247 -11.02 13.53 8.23
CA ALA A 247 -11.42 13.54 9.64
C ALA A 247 -12.04 12.19 10.05
N GLY A 248 -11.39 11.51 10.99
CA GLY A 248 -11.82 10.22 11.52
C GLY A 248 -11.47 8.98 10.67
N VAL A 249 -10.80 9.14 9.53
CA VAL A 249 -10.44 8.01 8.64
C VAL A 249 -8.94 7.99 8.38
N ALA A 250 -8.22 7.20 9.17
CA ALA A 250 -6.82 6.88 8.90
C ALA A 250 -6.72 5.90 7.73
N PHE A 251 -5.70 6.06 6.88
CA PHE A 251 -5.51 5.21 5.71
C PHE A 251 -4.05 5.17 5.26
N THR A 252 -3.73 4.17 4.45
CA THR A 252 -2.46 4.10 3.73
C THR A 252 -2.73 3.92 2.25
N VAL A 253 -2.21 4.80 1.39
CA VAL A 253 -2.11 4.53 -0.04
C VAL A 253 -0.83 3.73 -0.28
N VAL A 254 -0.99 2.51 -0.79
CA VAL A 254 0.10 1.62 -1.14
C VAL A 254 0.29 1.66 -2.65
N GLU A 255 1.48 2.03 -3.08
CA GLU A 255 1.91 1.95 -4.47
C GLU A 255 2.91 0.81 -4.63
N LEU A 256 2.69 0.00 -5.65
CA LEU A 256 3.50 -1.16 -5.99
C LEU A 256 3.99 -1.00 -7.42
N LEU A 257 5.08 -1.68 -7.74
CA LEU A 257 5.51 -1.89 -9.12
C LEU A 257 5.70 -0.56 -9.87
N ASP A 258 6.31 0.41 -9.19
CA ASP A 258 6.62 1.74 -9.71
C ASP A 258 5.38 2.46 -10.31
N GLY A 259 4.24 2.30 -9.65
CA GLY A 259 2.99 2.98 -10.01
C GLY A 259 2.01 2.14 -10.84
N ARG A 260 2.39 0.93 -11.28
CA ARG A 260 1.48 0.06 -12.05
C ARG A 260 0.28 -0.43 -11.24
N ALA A 261 0.41 -0.52 -9.92
CA ALA A 261 -0.70 -0.88 -9.04
C ALA A 261 -0.74 0.04 -7.81
N ARG A 262 -1.93 0.54 -7.50
CA ARG A 262 -2.21 1.36 -6.33
C ARG A 262 -3.47 0.88 -5.65
N LEU A 263 -3.46 0.90 -4.32
CA LEU A 263 -4.62 0.57 -3.49
C LEU A 263 -4.59 1.39 -2.21
N VAL A 264 -5.74 1.51 -1.58
CA VAL A 264 -5.91 2.13 -0.27
C VAL A 264 -6.19 1.04 0.74
N TYR A 265 -5.47 1.07 1.84
CA TYR A 265 -5.73 0.26 3.01
C TYR A 265 -6.38 1.12 4.09
N VAL A 266 -7.56 0.71 4.56
CA VAL A 266 -8.27 1.35 5.67
C VAL A 266 -8.47 0.31 6.76
N GLU A 267 -7.90 0.54 7.93
CA GLU A 267 -7.96 -0.38 9.05
C GLU A 267 -9.07 0.00 10.03
N GLY A 268 -9.96 -0.95 10.31
CA GLY A 268 -10.94 -0.87 11.38
C GLY A 268 -10.60 -1.80 12.56
N LEU A 269 -11.46 -1.82 13.57
CA LEU A 269 -11.24 -2.63 14.77
C LEU A 269 -11.27 -4.15 14.49
N THR A 270 -12.16 -4.58 13.60
CA THR A 270 -12.46 -6.00 13.34
C THR A 270 -12.18 -6.45 11.91
N ALA A 271 -11.97 -5.52 10.99
CA ALA A 271 -11.76 -5.75 9.57
C ALA A 271 -10.92 -4.63 8.96
N ALA A 272 -10.54 -4.79 7.70
CA ALA A 272 -9.90 -3.76 6.91
C ALA A 272 -10.41 -3.80 5.47
N ASP A 273 -10.44 -2.63 4.84
CA ASP A 273 -10.80 -2.47 3.44
C ASP A 273 -9.55 -2.30 2.58
N TYR A 274 -9.60 -2.91 1.39
CA TYR A 274 -8.58 -2.80 0.35
C TYR A 274 -9.24 -2.19 -0.89
N LEU A 275 -9.23 -0.87 -0.98
CA LEU A 275 -9.92 -0.13 -2.02
C LEU A 275 -9.00 0.09 -3.22
N VAL A 276 -9.53 -0.09 -4.43
CA VAL A 276 -8.78 0.02 -5.68
C VAL A 276 -9.45 1.03 -6.63
N ARG A 277 -8.82 1.28 -7.78
CA ARG A 277 -9.38 2.04 -8.90
C ARG A 277 -9.90 3.42 -8.47
N GLU A 278 -11.19 3.70 -8.65
CA GLU A 278 -11.84 4.99 -8.41
C GLU A 278 -11.68 5.50 -6.98
N HIS A 279 -11.50 4.62 -6.00
CA HIS A 279 -11.27 5.05 -4.62
C HIS A 279 -9.87 5.66 -4.43
N VAL A 280 -8.87 5.16 -5.17
CA VAL A 280 -7.47 5.58 -5.00
C VAL A 280 -7.30 7.07 -5.30
N SER A 281 -7.99 7.61 -6.31
CA SER A 281 -7.91 9.03 -6.65
C SER A 281 -8.43 9.92 -5.52
N THR A 282 -9.56 9.57 -4.92
CA THR A 282 -10.15 10.30 -3.78
C THR A 282 -9.22 10.32 -2.57
N TYR A 283 -8.67 9.17 -2.17
CA TYR A 283 -7.73 9.10 -1.05
C TYR A 283 -6.39 9.77 -1.36
N SER A 284 -5.93 9.74 -2.61
CA SER A 284 -4.73 10.49 -3.02
C SER A 284 -4.96 11.99 -2.89
N LEU A 285 -6.12 12.49 -3.32
CA LEU A 285 -6.48 13.91 -3.18
C LEU A 285 -6.58 14.30 -1.70
N ALA A 286 -7.19 13.46 -0.87
CA ALA A 286 -7.24 13.68 0.58
C ALA A 286 -5.83 13.72 1.19
N PHE A 287 -4.91 12.84 0.76
CA PHE A 287 -3.53 12.86 1.21
C PHE A 287 -2.82 14.17 0.86
N GLU A 288 -2.90 14.64 -0.39
CA GLU A 288 -2.28 15.90 -0.79
C GLU A 288 -2.89 17.11 -0.04
N SER A 289 -4.21 17.09 0.21
CA SER A 289 -4.86 18.11 1.03
C SER A 289 -4.34 18.11 2.48
N LEU A 290 -4.06 16.93 3.04
CA LEU A 290 -3.46 16.82 4.37
C LEU A 290 -2.01 17.28 4.39
N THR A 291 -1.23 16.95 3.36
CA THR A 291 0.15 17.44 3.20
C THR A 291 0.20 18.96 3.21
N ALA A 292 -0.76 19.63 2.56
CA ALA A 292 -0.86 21.09 2.55
C ALA A 292 -1.30 21.69 3.90
N ALA A 293 -2.08 20.95 4.70
CA ALA A 293 -2.56 21.39 6.01
C ALA A 293 -1.59 21.06 7.16
N ALA A 294 -0.68 20.10 6.96
CA ALA A 294 0.28 19.66 7.94
C ALA A 294 1.43 20.67 8.10
N MET A 295 2.07 20.65 9.26
CA MET A 295 3.30 21.38 9.54
C MET A 295 4.40 20.97 8.54
N SER A 296 5.36 21.86 8.30
CA SER A 296 6.56 21.48 7.54
C SER A 296 7.33 20.36 8.26
N PRO A 297 8.18 19.59 7.56
CA PRO A 297 9.04 18.59 8.21
C PRO A 297 9.90 19.18 9.34
N ASP A 298 10.41 20.40 9.19
CA ASP A 298 11.22 21.07 10.21
C ASP A 298 10.39 21.48 11.42
N ALA A 299 9.21 22.09 11.22
CA ALA A 299 8.32 22.42 12.34
C ALA A 299 7.79 21.16 13.05
N THR A 300 7.64 20.05 12.32
CA THR A 300 7.31 18.74 12.88
C THR A 300 8.45 18.21 13.74
N ARG A 301 9.70 18.36 13.30
CA ARG A 301 10.89 17.99 14.08
C ARG A 301 10.98 18.80 15.37
N GLU A 302 10.82 20.12 15.30
CA GLU A 302 10.81 21.01 16.47
C GLU A 302 9.73 20.61 17.49
N LEU A 303 8.51 20.29 17.01
CA LEU A 303 7.44 19.79 17.88
C LEU A 303 7.86 18.49 18.59
N VAL A 304 8.50 17.56 17.90
CA VAL A 304 8.95 16.29 18.48
C VAL A 304 10.09 16.50 19.47
N GLU A 305 11.07 17.34 19.14
CA GLU A 305 12.20 17.69 20.00
C GLU A 305 11.74 18.38 21.29
N SER A 306 10.82 19.34 21.19
CA SER A 306 10.24 20.01 22.37
C SER A 306 9.53 19.06 23.32
N ARG A 307 9.12 17.87 22.85
CA ARG A 307 8.44 16.86 23.67
C ARG A 307 9.40 15.87 24.34
N LEU A 308 10.65 15.83 23.90
CA LEU A 308 11.73 15.02 24.47
C LEU A 308 12.40 15.69 25.67
N GLU A 309 12.38 17.02 25.71
CA GLU A 309 12.77 17.88 26.84
C GLU A 309 11.85 17.66 28.07
#